data_AF-A0A2D4KVB1-F1
#
_entry.id   AF-A0A2D4KVB1-F1
#
_cell.length_a   1.000
_cell.length_b   1.000
_cell.length_c   1.000
_cell.angle_alpha   90.00
_cell.angle_beta   90.00
_cell.angle_gamma   90.00
#
_symmetry.space_group_name_H-M   'P 1'
#
loop_
_entity.id
_entity.type
_entity.pdbx_description
1 polymer ?
#
loop_
_entity_poly.entity_id
_entity_poly.type
_entity_poly.pdbx_seq_one_letter_code
_entity_poly.pdbx_strand_id
1 'polypeptide(L)'
;MVKAIKWVDEIVKGAPYVTTLETLDKYNCDFCVHGDDITLTADGKDTYEEVKKAGRYRECKRTQGVSTTDLVGRMLLMTKAHHSNIAEDTDYRKHADNLGKCPKGHSPWTGVSQFLQTSQKIIQFASGKEPQPGDTIIYVAGAFDLFHVGHVDFLKRVHQIAKRPYIIVGLHFDQEVNLYKGKNYPIMNVHERTLSVLACRYVSEVVIGAPYSVTADLLDHFKVDLVCHGMTEVVPDKDGSDPYQEPKRRSIFRLIDSGNNLTTDLIVKRIIKNRLEFEARNQKKEAKELAVLEVMKRKEEAAQQKIGLRNQES
;
A
#
# COMPACT_ATOMS: atom_id res chain seq x y z
N MET A 1 -11.14 -4.02 1.36
CA MET A 1 -9.77 -4.02 1.91
C MET A 1 -9.76 -4.10 3.44
N VAL A 2 -10.20 -3.06 4.18
CA VAL A 2 -10.10 -3.00 5.65
C VAL A 2 -10.69 -4.24 6.36
N LYS A 3 -11.89 -4.69 5.98
CA LYS A 3 -12.52 -5.92 6.53
C LYS A 3 -11.68 -7.19 6.36
N ALA A 4 -10.78 -7.25 5.39
CA ALA A 4 -9.94 -8.43 5.17
C ALA A 4 -8.74 -8.51 6.12
N ILE A 5 -8.40 -7.41 6.81
CA ILE A 5 -7.36 -7.40 7.83
C ILE A 5 -7.87 -8.17 9.05
N LYS A 6 -7.05 -9.08 9.57
CA LYS A 6 -7.49 -10.07 10.59
C LYS A 6 -7.80 -9.49 11.96
N TRP A 7 -7.26 -8.32 12.30
CA TRP A 7 -7.53 -7.62 13.55
C TRP A 7 -8.80 -6.77 13.54
N VAL A 8 -9.49 -6.66 12.40
CA VAL A 8 -10.68 -5.82 12.25
C VAL A 8 -11.93 -6.68 12.38
N ASP A 9 -12.74 -6.50 13.41
CA ASP A 9 -13.97 -7.29 13.57
C ASP A 9 -15.10 -6.79 12.65
N GLU A 10 -15.32 -5.48 12.62
CA GLU A 10 -16.42 -4.85 11.89
C GLU A 10 -16.00 -3.56 11.18
N ILE A 11 -16.85 -3.09 10.25
CA ILE A 11 -16.61 -1.85 9.49
C ILE A 11 -17.84 -0.96 9.59
N VAL A 12 -17.65 0.23 10.15
CA VAL A 12 -18.61 1.32 10.08
C VAL A 12 -18.42 2.08 8.77
N LYS A 13 -19.47 2.11 7.94
CA LYS A 13 -19.48 2.91 6.70
C LYS A 13 -19.96 4.32 6.98
N GLY A 14 -19.43 5.30 6.26
CA GLY A 14 -19.84 6.70 6.42
C GLY A 14 -19.43 7.30 7.77
N ALA A 15 -18.35 6.81 8.38
CA ALA A 15 -17.80 7.40 9.59
C ALA A 15 -17.43 8.88 9.34
N PRO A 16 -17.70 9.79 10.30
CA PRO A 16 -17.29 11.19 10.20
C PRO A 16 -15.77 11.32 10.02
N TYR A 17 -15.34 12.40 9.36
CA TYR A 17 -13.92 12.64 9.11
C TYR A 17 -13.11 12.82 10.41
N VAL A 18 -13.69 13.52 11.39
CA VAL A 18 -13.11 13.72 12.72
C VAL A 18 -13.80 12.80 13.72
N THR A 19 -13.02 12.11 14.55
CA THR A 19 -13.55 11.27 15.63
C THR A 19 -14.14 12.14 16.74
N THR A 20 -15.37 11.85 17.15
CA THR A 20 -16.10 12.56 18.21
C THR A 20 -16.53 11.61 19.33
N LEU A 21 -16.82 12.12 20.52
CA LEU A 21 -17.36 11.31 21.62
C LEU A 21 -18.69 10.68 21.25
N GLU A 22 -19.57 11.41 20.55
CA GLU A 22 -20.85 10.89 20.04
C GLU A 22 -20.64 9.65 19.16
N THR A 23 -19.62 9.66 18.30
CA THR A 23 -19.31 8.50 17.44
C THR A 23 -18.85 7.31 18.29
N LEU A 24 -18.01 7.53 19.30
CA LEU A 24 -17.55 6.45 20.18
C LEU A 24 -18.70 5.86 20.99
N ASP A 25 -19.58 6.71 21.53
CA ASP A 25 -20.74 6.28 22.33
C ASP A 25 -21.75 5.51 21.47
N LYS A 26 -22.00 5.98 20.24
CA LYS A 26 -22.89 5.32 19.28
C LYS A 26 -22.51 3.87 19.00
N TYR A 27 -21.21 3.57 18.97
CA TYR A 27 -20.70 2.21 18.71
C TYR A 27 -20.14 1.53 19.97
N ASN A 28 -20.41 2.09 21.15
CA ASN A 28 -19.95 1.57 22.44
C ASN A 28 -18.44 1.27 22.46
N CYS A 29 -17.64 2.18 21.91
CA CYS A 29 -16.18 2.09 21.91
C CYS A 29 -15.60 2.84 23.12
N ASP A 30 -14.74 2.19 23.89
CA ASP A 30 -14.12 2.80 25.07
C ASP A 30 -13.23 4.01 24.70
N PHE A 31 -12.42 3.87 23.64
CA PHE A 31 -11.50 4.90 23.16
C PHE A 31 -11.20 4.72 21.67
N CYS A 32 -10.63 5.76 21.05
CA CYS A 32 -10.05 5.66 19.71
C CYS A 32 -8.52 5.53 19.75
N VAL A 33 -7.96 4.98 18.68
CA VAL A 33 -6.51 4.87 18.47
C VAL A 33 -6.14 5.56 17.16
N HIS A 34 -5.17 6.47 17.22
CA HIS A 34 -4.62 7.18 16.05
C HIS A 34 -3.08 7.14 16.08
N GLY A 35 -2.47 7.48 14.95
CA GLY A 35 -1.01 7.67 14.89
C GLY A 35 -0.55 8.88 15.70
N ASP A 36 0.75 8.97 15.90
CA ASP A 36 1.45 10.07 16.57
C ASP A 36 1.69 11.31 15.66
N ASP A 37 0.87 11.47 14.61
CA ASP A 37 0.95 12.58 13.66
C ASP A 37 0.42 13.89 14.28
N ILE A 38 1.04 15.01 13.92
CA ILE A 38 0.58 16.36 14.33
C ILE A 38 -0.77 16.65 13.65
N THR A 39 -1.82 16.83 14.45
CA THR A 39 -3.21 16.95 13.98
C THR A 39 -3.84 18.26 14.46
N LEU A 40 -3.32 19.38 13.98
CA LEU A 40 -3.82 20.72 14.32
C LEU A 40 -4.78 21.26 13.26
N THR A 41 -5.81 21.98 13.69
CA THR A 41 -6.66 22.82 12.82
C THR A 41 -5.87 24.04 12.33
N ALA A 42 -6.45 24.79 11.37
CA ALA A 42 -5.84 26.02 10.85
C ALA A 42 -5.55 27.06 11.96
N ASP A 43 -6.36 27.05 13.03
CA ASP A 43 -6.20 27.92 14.20
C ASP A 43 -5.21 27.37 15.24
N GLY A 44 -4.50 26.28 14.91
CA GLY A 44 -3.50 25.65 15.79
C GLY A 44 -4.09 24.82 16.92
N LYS A 45 -5.39 24.47 16.86
CA LYS A 45 -6.08 23.70 17.90
C LYS A 45 -6.04 22.21 17.58
N ASP A 46 -5.90 21.35 18.58
CA ASP A 46 -5.88 19.90 18.37
C ASP A 46 -7.24 19.41 17.81
N THR A 47 -7.18 18.68 16.69
CA THR A 47 -8.37 18.13 16.00
C THR A 47 -9.17 17.18 16.88
N TYR A 48 -8.49 16.50 17.81
CA TYR A 48 -9.07 15.52 18.72
C TYR A 48 -9.14 16.03 20.17
N GLU A 49 -9.10 17.35 20.39
CA GLU A 49 -9.09 17.96 21.73
C GLU A 49 -10.20 17.40 22.64
N GLU A 50 -11.43 17.31 22.12
CA GLU A 50 -12.59 16.81 22.85
C GLU A 50 -12.36 15.37 23.37
N VAL A 51 -11.92 14.47 22.50
CA VAL A 51 -11.71 13.05 22.81
C VAL A 51 -10.51 12.86 23.74
N LYS A 52 -9.45 13.66 23.56
CA LYS A 52 -8.27 13.69 24.45
C LYS A 52 -8.63 14.15 25.86
N LYS A 53 -9.41 15.23 26.00
CA LYS A 53 -9.87 15.74 27.31
C LYS A 53 -10.73 14.73 28.06
N ALA A 54 -11.52 13.92 27.35
CA ALA A 54 -12.31 12.85 27.94
C ALA A 54 -11.49 11.60 28.33
N GLY A 55 -10.18 11.57 28.07
CA GLY A 55 -9.33 10.41 28.36
C GLY A 55 -9.56 9.20 27.44
N ARG A 56 -10.25 9.40 26.31
CA ARG A 56 -10.69 8.34 25.36
C ARG A 56 -9.89 8.34 24.06
N TYR A 57 -8.66 8.85 24.09
CA TYR A 57 -7.71 8.85 22.97
C TYR A 57 -6.46 8.05 23.35
N ARG A 58 -5.94 7.25 22.41
CA ARG A 58 -4.69 6.51 22.55
C ARG A 58 -3.86 6.66 21.27
N GLU A 59 -2.55 6.59 21.43
CA GLU A 59 -1.60 6.73 20.32
C GLU A 59 -0.93 5.39 20.01
N CYS A 60 -0.75 5.11 18.72
CA CYS A 60 0.11 4.04 18.25
C CYS A 60 1.30 4.63 17.47
N LYS A 61 2.46 3.96 17.58
CA LYS A 61 3.67 4.40 16.89
C LYS A 61 3.52 4.24 15.38
N ARG A 62 4.00 5.23 14.61
CA ARG A 62 4.12 5.12 13.16
C ARG A 62 4.89 3.86 12.75
N THR A 63 4.39 3.15 11.75
CA THR A 63 5.08 1.97 11.19
C THR A 63 6.30 2.41 10.38
N GLN A 64 7.48 1.94 10.77
CA GLN A 64 8.73 2.25 10.09
C GLN A 64 8.82 1.59 8.71
N GLY A 65 9.37 2.31 7.74
CA GLY A 65 9.77 1.76 6.44
C GLY A 65 8.71 1.83 5.33
N VAL A 66 7.50 2.33 5.61
CA VAL A 66 6.46 2.49 4.59
C VAL A 66 5.61 3.73 4.82
N SER A 67 5.29 4.44 3.74
CA SER A 67 4.26 5.48 3.70
C SER A 67 3.60 5.53 2.32
N THR A 68 2.41 6.10 2.23
CA THR A 68 1.73 6.26 0.94
C THR A 68 2.54 7.14 -0.02
N THR A 69 3.18 8.19 0.49
CA THR A 69 4.05 9.08 -0.30
C THR A 69 5.28 8.34 -0.83
N ASP A 70 5.93 7.51 -0.01
CA ASP A 70 7.05 6.68 -0.45
C ASP A 70 6.61 5.67 -1.53
N LEU A 71 5.51 4.95 -1.32
CA LEU A 71 4.97 4.02 -2.32
C LEU A 71 4.62 4.71 -3.65
N VAL A 72 4.02 5.90 -3.59
CA VAL A 72 3.77 6.72 -4.80
C VAL A 72 5.09 7.13 -5.46
N GLY A 73 6.10 7.51 -4.68
CA GLY A 73 7.44 7.77 -5.18
C GLY A 73 8.03 6.58 -5.93
N ARG A 74 7.98 5.38 -5.36
CA ARG A 74 8.45 4.14 -6.02
C ARG A 74 7.73 3.88 -7.34
N MET A 75 6.43 4.15 -7.41
CA MET A 75 5.64 3.98 -8.64
C MET A 75 5.99 5.01 -9.72
N LEU A 76 6.35 6.23 -9.34
CA LEU A 76 6.66 7.32 -10.28
C LEU A 76 8.12 7.31 -10.75
N LEU A 77 9.05 6.96 -9.86
CA LEU A 77 10.49 7.06 -10.14
C LEU A 77 10.99 5.97 -11.08
N MET A 78 10.25 4.86 -11.22
CA MET A 78 10.61 3.74 -12.10
C MET A 78 12.03 3.19 -11.85
N THR A 79 12.60 3.43 -10.68
CA THR A 79 13.93 2.94 -10.26
C THR A 79 13.81 1.61 -9.51
N LYS A 80 14.91 0.85 -9.42
CA LYS A 80 15.00 -0.42 -8.67
C LYS A 80 15.70 -0.29 -7.31
N ALA A 81 15.95 0.94 -6.84
CA ALA A 81 16.76 1.18 -5.64
C ALA A 81 16.16 0.55 -4.38
N HIS A 82 14.83 0.43 -4.30
CA HIS A 82 14.13 -0.22 -3.19
C HIS A 82 14.25 -1.76 -3.16
N HIS A 83 14.84 -2.39 -4.19
CA HIS A 83 15.18 -3.81 -4.18
C HIS A 83 16.46 -4.10 -3.37
N SER A 84 17.28 -3.08 -3.12
CA SER A 84 18.58 -3.19 -2.47
C SER A 84 18.57 -2.46 -1.13
N ASN A 85 18.99 -3.11 -0.04
CA ASN A 85 19.18 -2.45 1.27
C ASN A 85 20.40 -1.49 1.31
N ILE A 86 20.93 -1.08 0.14
CA ILE A 86 22.17 -0.31 0.02
C ILE A 86 21.80 1.17 -0.14
N ALA A 87 22.21 1.97 0.84
CA ALA A 87 21.85 3.38 1.04
C ALA A 87 22.49 4.38 0.05
N GLU A 88 22.94 3.94 -1.13
CA GLU A 88 23.86 4.73 -1.98
C GLU A 88 23.27 5.37 -3.24
N ASP A 89 21.95 5.45 -3.40
CA ASP A 89 21.40 6.24 -4.50
C ASP A 89 21.02 7.66 -4.06
N THR A 90 22.01 8.56 -4.14
CA THR A 90 21.88 9.99 -3.81
C THR A 90 20.87 10.74 -4.69
N ASP A 91 20.55 10.23 -5.89
CA ASP A 91 19.59 10.87 -6.79
C ASP A 91 18.14 10.46 -6.52
N TYR A 92 17.91 9.25 -6.00
CA TYR A 92 16.58 8.85 -5.51
C TYR A 92 16.12 9.73 -4.34
N ARG A 93 17.00 9.93 -3.34
CA ARG A 93 16.70 10.76 -2.15
C ARG A 93 16.26 12.17 -2.56
N LYS A 94 16.99 12.81 -3.48
CA LYS A 94 16.67 14.14 -4.01
C LYS A 94 15.29 14.21 -4.68
N HIS A 95 14.86 13.16 -5.37
CA HIS A 95 13.58 13.15 -6.08
C HIS A 95 12.39 12.77 -5.19
N ALA A 96 12.55 11.80 -4.28
CA ALA A 96 11.56 11.50 -3.26
C ALA A 96 11.30 12.73 -2.35
N ASP A 97 12.35 13.46 -2.02
CA ASP A 97 12.28 14.72 -1.27
C ASP A 97 11.51 15.82 -2.03
N ASN A 98 11.48 15.79 -3.37
CA ASN A 98 10.72 16.77 -4.16
C ASN A 98 9.23 16.42 -4.28
N LEU A 99 8.87 15.13 -4.16
CA LEU A 99 7.48 14.68 -4.26
C LEU A 99 6.64 14.97 -3.01
N GLY A 100 7.29 15.24 -1.86
CA GLY A 100 6.66 15.51 -0.57
C GLY A 100 6.69 16.97 -0.08
N LYS A 101 7.17 17.93 -0.88
CA LYS A 101 7.35 19.32 -0.41
C LYS A 101 6.06 20.14 -0.43
N CYS A 102 5.59 20.51 0.76
CA CYS A 102 5.24 21.92 1.02
C CYS A 102 6.56 22.72 1.11
N PRO A 103 6.61 24.01 0.72
CA PRO A 103 7.86 24.78 0.56
C PRO A 103 8.77 24.92 1.81
N LYS A 104 8.39 24.36 2.98
CA LYS A 104 9.15 24.43 4.24
C LYS A 104 9.14 23.15 5.09
N GLY A 105 8.65 22.01 4.59
CA GLY A 105 8.51 20.78 5.39
C GLY A 105 9.38 19.63 4.90
N HIS A 106 10.51 19.36 5.56
CA HIS A 106 11.22 18.08 5.43
C HIS A 106 10.60 17.09 6.42
N SER A 107 9.96 16.03 5.93
CA SER A 107 9.58 14.89 6.77
C SER A 107 10.74 13.88 6.76
N PRO A 108 11.31 13.50 7.91
CA PRO A 108 12.34 12.45 7.96
C PRO A 108 11.84 11.06 7.51
N TRP A 109 10.54 10.91 7.24
CA TRP A 109 9.85 9.64 7.05
C TRP A 109 9.45 9.32 5.61
N THR A 110 9.79 10.17 4.63
CA THR A 110 9.36 10.03 3.23
C THR A 110 10.45 9.53 2.26
N GLY A 111 11.56 9.00 2.79
CA GLY A 111 12.60 8.36 1.99
C GLY A 111 12.23 6.94 1.53
N VAL A 112 13.03 6.42 0.58
CA VAL A 112 13.02 5.03 0.04
C VAL A 112 12.76 3.97 1.13
N SER A 113 12.24 2.79 0.76
CA SER A 113 12.09 1.67 1.71
C SER A 113 13.35 1.49 2.56
N GLN A 114 13.25 1.82 3.84
CA GLN A 114 14.23 1.48 4.86
C GLN A 114 13.68 0.37 5.74
N PHE A 115 12.75 -0.43 5.23
CA PHE A 115 12.02 -1.40 6.03
C PHE A 115 12.97 -2.45 6.64
N LEU A 116 13.21 -2.32 7.94
CA LEU A 116 14.04 -3.27 8.68
C LEU A 116 13.19 -4.43 9.17
N GLN A 117 13.25 -5.56 8.47
CA GLN A 117 12.53 -6.76 8.89
C GLN A 117 13.17 -7.35 10.15
N THR A 118 12.33 -7.81 11.08
CA THR A 118 12.79 -8.52 12.28
C THR A 118 11.90 -9.74 12.53
N SER A 119 12.44 -10.76 13.21
CA SER A 119 11.65 -11.91 13.65
C SER A 119 10.44 -11.47 14.47
N GLN A 120 10.59 -10.47 15.34
CA GLN A 120 9.50 -9.92 16.14
C GLN A 120 8.35 -9.37 15.28
N LYS A 121 8.65 -8.63 14.21
CA LYS A 121 7.63 -8.12 13.28
C LYS A 121 6.88 -9.28 12.60
N ILE A 122 7.58 -10.33 12.20
CA ILE A 122 6.95 -11.53 11.62
C ILE A 122 6.03 -12.19 12.65
N ILE A 123 6.49 -12.41 13.88
CA ILE A 123 5.70 -13.04 14.95
C ILE A 123 4.42 -12.24 15.24
N GLN A 124 4.50 -10.90 15.28
CA GLN A 124 3.34 -10.03 15.48
C GLN A 124 2.30 -10.16 14.36
N PHE A 125 2.74 -10.48 13.14
CA PHE A 125 1.89 -10.63 11.97
C PHE A 125 1.50 -12.07 11.66
N ALA A 126 2.22 -13.08 12.14
CA ALA A 126 1.92 -14.48 11.88
C ALA A 126 0.71 -14.94 12.70
N SER A 127 0.03 -16.00 12.24
CA SER A 127 -0.98 -16.67 13.08
C SER A 127 -0.34 -17.59 14.11
N GLY A 128 0.85 -18.13 13.78
CA GLY A 128 1.60 -19.09 14.61
C GLY A 128 0.95 -20.46 14.72
N LYS A 129 -0.02 -20.79 13.84
CA LYS A 129 -0.76 -22.05 13.90
C LYS A 129 -0.26 -23.02 12.82
N GLU A 130 0.05 -24.25 13.22
CA GLU A 130 0.34 -25.35 12.29
C GLU A 130 -0.97 -25.99 11.78
N PRO A 131 -0.96 -26.65 10.60
CA PRO A 131 -2.11 -27.39 10.10
C PRO A 131 -2.56 -28.47 11.10
N GLN A 132 -3.86 -28.54 11.36
CA GLN A 132 -4.45 -29.53 12.27
C GLN A 132 -5.06 -30.70 11.49
N PRO A 133 -5.23 -31.88 12.12
CA PRO A 133 -5.97 -32.98 11.49
C PRO A 133 -7.35 -32.55 11.00
N GLY A 134 -7.61 -32.81 9.72
CA GLY A 134 -8.85 -32.43 9.03
C GLY A 134 -8.86 -31.02 8.41
N ASP A 135 -7.77 -30.26 8.51
CA ASP A 135 -7.56 -29.08 7.68
C ASP A 135 -7.22 -29.50 6.24
N THR A 136 -7.61 -28.67 5.27
CA THR A 136 -7.22 -28.81 3.86
C THR A 136 -6.12 -27.81 3.56
N ILE A 137 -4.92 -28.28 3.25
CA ILE A 137 -3.74 -27.45 2.99
C ILE A 137 -3.77 -26.98 1.54
N ILE A 138 -3.94 -25.68 1.34
CA ILE A 138 -4.08 -25.06 0.04
C ILE A 138 -2.89 -24.14 -0.22
N TYR A 139 -2.14 -24.40 -1.28
CA TYR A 139 -1.02 -23.57 -1.69
C TYR A 139 -1.42 -22.63 -2.83
N VAL A 140 -1.03 -21.36 -2.73
CA VAL A 140 -1.14 -20.37 -3.80
C VAL A 140 0.18 -19.61 -3.92
N ALA A 141 0.58 -19.22 -5.12
CA ALA A 141 1.86 -18.55 -5.34
C ALA A 141 1.73 -17.30 -6.22
N GLY A 142 2.65 -16.35 -6.06
CA GLY A 142 2.76 -15.20 -6.94
C GLY A 142 3.58 -14.05 -6.37
N ALA A 143 3.49 -12.89 -7.03
CA ALA A 143 4.09 -11.65 -6.54
C ALA A 143 3.41 -11.15 -5.25
N PHE A 144 2.08 -11.05 -5.24
CA PHE A 144 1.31 -10.34 -4.20
C PHE A 144 1.81 -8.91 -3.91
N ASP A 145 2.34 -8.25 -4.94
CA ASP A 145 2.86 -6.89 -4.86
C ASP A 145 1.73 -5.85 -4.76
N LEU A 146 1.96 -4.79 -3.97
CA LEU A 146 0.92 -3.82 -3.55
C LEU A 146 -0.37 -4.50 -3.12
N PHE A 147 -0.30 -5.44 -2.17
CA PHE A 147 -1.40 -6.33 -1.79
C PHE A 147 -2.77 -5.61 -1.73
N HIS A 148 -3.69 -6.01 -2.61
CA HIS A 148 -4.89 -5.24 -2.94
C HIS A 148 -6.17 -6.09 -2.96
N VAL A 149 -7.32 -5.44 -3.19
CA VAL A 149 -8.65 -6.10 -3.16
C VAL A 149 -8.76 -7.28 -4.13
N GLY A 150 -8.10 -7.24 -5.30
CA GLY A 150 -8.04 -8.40 -6.20
C GLY A 150 -7.46 -9.66 -5.55
N HIS A 151 -6.34 -9.53 -4.79
CA HIS A 151 -5.77 -10.65 -4.03
C HIS A 151 -6.69 -11.09 -2.90
N VAL A 152 -7.34 -10.14 -2.22
CA VAL A 152 -8.30 -10.44 -1.14
C VAL A 152 -9.49 -11.24 -1.67
N ASP A 153 -10.06 -10.86 -2.81
CA ASP A 153 -11.21 -11.54 -3.41
C ASP A 153 -10.80 -12.94 -3.89
N PHE A 154 -9.61 -13.09 -4.50
CA PHE A 154 -9.03 -14.39 -4.83
C PHE A 154 -8.87 -15.29 -3.59
N LEU A 155 -8.16 -14.83 -2.56
CA LEU A 155 -7.91 -15.60 -1.34
C LEU A 155 -9.21 -15.93 -0.60
N LYS A 156 -10.20 -15.03 -0.63
CA LYS A 156 -11.53 -15.31 -0.08
C LYS A 156 -12.21 -16.45 -0.81
N ARG A 157 -12.15 -16.50 -2.15
CA ARG A 157 -12.71 -17.61 -2.93
C ARG A 157 -11.95 -18.91 -2.68
N VAL A 158 -10.62 -18.87 -2.60
CA VAL A 158 -9.79 -20.02 -2.22
C VAL A 158 -10.20 -20.54 -0.84
N HIS A 159 -10.38 -19.65 0.15
CA HIS A 159 -10.83 -20.04 1.49
C HIS A 159 -12.22 -20.71 1.48
N GLN A 160 -13.07 -20.42 0.51
CA GLN A 160 -14.43 -21.00 0.44
C GLN A 160 -14.46 -22.40 -0.16
N ILE A 161 -13.37 -22.91 -0.74
CA ILE A 161 -13.35 -24.23 -1.39
C ILE A 161 -13.32 -25.39 -0.39
N ALA A 162 -12.91 -25.13 0.85
CA ALA A 162 -12.77 -26.12 1.91
C ALA A 162 -13.48 -25.66 3.18
N LYS A 163 -13.94 -26.63 3.99
CA LYS A 163 -14.60 -26.35 5.28
C LYS A 163 -13.60 -25.83 6.32
N ARG A 164 -12.37 -26.33 6.29
CA ARG A 164 -11.27 -25.96 7.20
C ARG A 164 -10.01 -25.67 6.37
N PRO A 165 -9.95 -24.51 5.68
CA PRO A 165 -8.82 -24.19 4.82
C PRO A 165 -7.61 -23.78 5.65
N TYR A 166 -6.44 -24.33 5.30
CA TYR A 166 -5.14 -23.85 5.75
C TYR A 166 -4.40 -23.30 4.53
N ILE A 167 -4.40 -21.98 4.34
CA ILE A 167 -3.87 -21.35 3.12
C ILE A 167 -2.42 -20.93 3.34
N ILE A 168 -1.54 -21.52 2.52
CA ILE A 168 -0.11 -21.18 2.42
C ILE A 168 0.08 -20.31 1.19
N VAL A 169 0.63 -19.11 1.38
CA VAL A 169 0.93 -18.18 0.28
C VAL A 169 2.43 -18.17 0.00
N GLY A 170 2.83 -18.66 -1.16
CA GLY A 170 4.19 -18.56 -1.68
C GLY A 170 4.48 -17.19 -2.30
N LEU A 171 5.48 -16.49 -1.77
CA LEU A 171 5.92 -15.21 -2.29
C LEU A 171 7.19 -15.39 -3.11
N HIS A 172 7.12 -15.14 -4.42
CA HIS A 172 8.30 -15.17 -5.29
C HIS A 172 9.33 -14.13 -4.82
N PHE A 173 10.62 -14.43 -5.02
CA PHE A 173 11.72 -13.49 -4.77
C PHE A 173 11.61 -12.23 -5.65
N ASP A 174 12.16 -11.11 -5.18
CA ASP A 174 12.08 -9.83 -5.88
C ASP A 174 12.72 -9.88 -7.27
N GLN A 175 13.84 -10.60 -7.41
CA GLN A 175 14.53 -10.81 -8.69
C GLN A 175 13.65 -11.59 -9.67
N GLU A 176 12.94 -12.60 -9.17
CA GLU A 176 12.04 -13.42 -9.99
C GLU A 176 10.82 -12.61 -10.44
N VAL A 177 10.21 -11.85 -9.52
CA VAL A 177 9.12 -10.93 -9.86
C VAL A 177 9.57 -9.90 -10.90
N ASN A 178 10.78 -9.34 -10.75
CA ASN A 178 11.32 -8.42 -11.73
C ASN A 178 11.54 -9.07 -13.10
N LEU A 179 11.92 -10.34 -13.15
CA LEU A 179 12.15 -11.05 -14.40
C LEU A 179 10.86 -11.18 -15.23
N TYR A 180 9.76 -11.63 -14.62
CA TYR A 180 8.50 -11.84 -15.37
C TYR A 180 7.57 -10.62 -15.43
N LYS A 181 7.74 -9.60 -14.57
CA LYS A 181 6.98 -8.33 -14.65
C LYS A 181 7.76 -7.19 -15.31
N GLY A 182 9.08 -7.25 -15.30
CA GLY A 182 9.96 -6.20 -15.81
C GLY A 182 9.88 -4.90 -15.01
N LYS A 183 10.39 -3.82 -15.63
CA LYS A 183 10.38 -2.45 -15.08
C LYS A 183 11.01 -2.40 -13.68
N ASN A 184 10.42 -1.63 -12.78
CA ASN A 184 10.79 -1.49 -11.37
C ASN A 184 10.02 -2.42 -10.43
N TYR A 185 9.30 -3.42 -10.95
CA TYR A 185 8.57 -4.36 -10.10
C TYR A 185 9.52 -5.34 -9.40
N PRO A 186 9.19 -5.82 -8.20
CA PRO A 186 8.02 -5.42 -7.41
C PRO A 186 8.20 -4.03 -6.79
N ILE A 187 7.10 -3.33 -6.51
CA ILE A 187 7.10 -2.04 -5.81
C ILE A 187 7.40 -2.23 -4.31
N MET A 188 6.87 -3.31 -3.74
CA MET A 188 7.16 -3.75 -2.38
C MET A 188 8.13 -4.93 -2.39
N ASN A 189 9.20 -4.87 -1.62
CA ASN A 189 10.15 -5.98 -1.51
C ASN A 189 9.52 -7.20 -0.82
N VAL A 190 10.18 -8.35 -0.86
CA VAL A 190 9.64 -9.62 -0.32
C VAL A 190 9.27 -9.52 1.16
N HIS A 191 9.99 -8.73 1.95
CA HIS A 191 9.73 -8.58 3.38
C HIS A 191 8.49 -7.70 3.65
N GLU A 192 8.31 -6.61 2.90
CA GLU A 192 7.11 -5.78 2.95
C GLU A 192 5.87 -6.56 2.48
N ARG A 193 6.02 -7.36 1.42
CA ARG A 193 4.95 -8.24 0.89
C ARG A 193 4.57 -9.33 1.90
N THR A 194 5.55 -9.88 2.61
CA THR A 194 5.32 -10.87 3.69
C THR A 194 4.35 -10.32 4.73
N LEU A 195 4.61 -9.14 5.28
CA LEU A 195 3.72 -8.54 6.28
C LEU A 195 2.34 -8.19 5.69
N SER A 196 2.32 -7.71 4.45
CA SER A 196 1.07 -7.34 3.76
C SER A 196 0.13 -8.55 3.61
N VAL A 197 0.69 -9.72 3.30
CA VAL A 197 -0.05 -10.96 3.08
C VAL A 197 -0.45 -11.59 4.41
N LEU A 198 0.44 -11.63 5.41
CA LEU A 198 0.15 -12.16 6.75
C LEU A 198 -0.95 -11.39 7.51
N ALA A 199 -1.17 -10.12 7.16
CA ALA A 199 -2.25 -9.32 7.73
C ALA A 199 -3.66 -9.77 7.25
N CYS A 200 -3.73 -10.51 6.13
CA CYS A 200 -4.98 -10.99 5.56
C CYS A 200 -5.56 -12.16 6.38
N ARG A 201 -6.84 -12.06 6.78
CA ARG A 201 -7.52 -13.06 7.61
C ARG A 201 -7.67 -14.44 6.98
N TYR A 202 -7.55 -14.53 5.66
CA TYR A 202 -7.69 -15.79 4.93
C TYR A 202 -6.37 -16.57 4.85
N VAL A 203 -5.25 -15.94 5.23
CA VAL A 203 -3.90 -16.53 5.12
C VAL A 203 -3.51 -17.17 6.44
N SER A 204 -3.02 -18.41 6.38
CA SER A 204 -2.54 -19.15 7.54
C SER A 204 -1.02 -19.03 7.69
N GLU A 205 -0.30 -19.17 6.58
CA GLU A 205 1.17 -19.19 6.52
C GLU A 205 1.70 -18.57 5.21
N VAL A 206 2.97 -18.14 5.22
CA VAL A 206 3.67 -17.58 4.06
C VAL A 206 5.02 -18.28 3.84
N VAL A 207 5.28 -18.71 2.60
CA VAL A 207 6.63 -19.11 2.16
C VAL A 207 7.35 -17.87 1.64
N ILE A 208 8.32 -17.38 2.41
CA ILE A 208 9.13 -16.21 2.06
C ILE A 208 10.21 -16.64 1.07
N GLY A 209 10.10 -16.20 -0.19
CA GLY A 209 11.05 -16.62 -1.22
C GLY A 209 10.73 -17.99 -1.81
N ALA A 210 9.47 -18.20 -2.19
CA ALA A 210 9.02 -19.39 -2.88
C ALA A 210 9.64 -19.50 -4.29
N PRO A 211 9.94 -20.72 -4.77
CA PRO A 211 10.34 -20.94 -6.16
C PRO A 211 9.21 -20.56 -7.12
N TYR A 212 9.57 -20.18 -8.35
CA TYR A 212 8.60 -19.83 -9.40
C TYR A 212 7.73 -21.03 -9.79
N SER A 213 8.38 -22.13 -10.15
CA SER A 213 7.72 -23.42 -10.38
C SER A 213 7.33 -24.09 -9.07
N VAL A 214 6.12 -24.64 -9.02
CA VAL A 214 5.62 -25.41 -7.88
C VAL A 214 6.26 -26.80 -7.93
N THR A 215 7.30 -27.01 -7.12
CA THR A 215 8.11 -28.24 -7.13
C THR A 215 7.46 -29.38 -6.33
N ALA A 216 7.83 -30.62 -6.65
CA ALA A 216 7.42 -31.80 -5.88
C ALA A 216 7.82 -31.68 -4.40
N ASP A 217 9.08 -31.28 -4.15
CA ASP A 217 9.60 -31.09 -2.79
C ASP A 217 8.77 -30.09 -1.97
N LEU A 218 8.33 -29.00 -2.58
CA LEU A 218 7.47 -28.02 -1.91
C LEU A 218 6.11 -28.63 -1.55
N LEU A 219 5.49 -29.34 -2.49
CA LEU A 219 4.20 -29.99 -2.27
C LEU A 219 4.28 -31.04 -1.16
N ASP A 220 5.34 -31.84 -1.16
CA ASP A 220 5.54 -32.94 -0.21
C ASP A 220 5.94 -32.42 1.18
N HIS A 221 6.78 -31.37 1.24
CA HIS A 221 7.18 -30.72 2.49
C HIS A 221 5.99 -30.14 3.25
N PHE A 222 5.13 -29.39 2.57
CA PHE A 222 3.94 -28.77 3.18
C PHE A 222 2.71 -29.69 3.19
N LYS A 223 2.80 -30.91 2.64
CA LYS A 223 1.68 -31.85 2.52
C LYS A 223 0.46 -31.21 1.83
N VAL A 224 0.69 -30.54 0.71
CA VAL A 224 -0.32 -29.74 0.01
C VAL A 224 -1.41 -30.63 -0.60
N ASP A 225 -2.67 -30.35 -0.25
CA ASP A 225 -3.85 -31.04 -0.80
C ASP A 225 -4.34 -30.41 -2.11
N LEU A 226 -4.21 -29.09 -2.24
CA LEU A 226 -4.69 -28.32 -3.39
C LEU A 226 -3.73 -27.18 -3.73
N VAL A 227 -3.55 -26.93 -5.02
CA VAL A 227 -2.88 -25.73 -5.53
C VAL A 227 -3.88 -24.89 -6.29
N CYS A 228 -3.99 -23.60 -5.94
CA CYS A 228 -4.90 -22.68 -6.62
C CYS A 228 -4.14 -21.53 -7.31
N HIS A 229 -4.61 -21.16 -8.49
CA HIS A 229 -4.18 -19.95 -9.19
C HIS A 229 -5.40 -19.14 -9.64
N GLY A 230 -5.23 -17.82 -9.77
CA GLY A 230 -6.28 -16.95 -10.29
C GLY A 230 -6.51 -17.16 -11.79
N MET A 231 -7.46 -16.42 -12.36
CA MET A 231 -7.67 -16.35 -13.81
C MET A 231 -6.68 -15.42 -14.54
N THR A 232 -5.64 -14.95 -13.85
CA THR A 232 -4.58 -14.15 -14.47
C THR A 232 -3.69 -15.02 -15.36
N GLU A 233 -2.99 -14.39 -16.29
CA GLU A 233 -2.01 -15.07 -17.13
C GLU A 233 -0.92 -15.74 -16.27
N VAL A 234 -0.58 -16.98 -16.64
CA VAL A 234 0.55 -17.73 -16.10
C VAL A 234 1.69 -17.62 -17.11
N VAL A 235 2.78 -16.96 -16.72
CA VAL A 235 3.97 -16.86 -17.56
C VAL A 235 4.73 -18.20 -17.47
N PRO A 236 5.20 -18.79 -18.58
CA PRO A 236 6.08 -19.97 -18.52
C PRO A 236 7.34 -19.71 -17.68
N ASP A 237 7.92 -20.77 -17.12
CA ASP A 237 9.22 -20.68 -16.44
C ASP A 237 10.35 -20.42 -17.46
N LYS A 238 11.57 -20.19 -16.98
CA LYS A 238 12.77 -19.85 -17.77
C LYS A 238 13.11 -20.88 -18.84
N ASP A 239 12.75 -22.14 -18.61
CA ASP A 239 12.93 -23.25 -19.55
C ASP A 239 11.72 -23.45 -20.50
N GLY A 240 10.71 -22.59 -20.40
CA GLY A 240 9.46 -22.67 -21.16
C GLY A 240 8.42 -23.62 -20.58
N SER A 241 8.70 -24.26 -19.44
CA SER A 241 7.76 -25.17 -18.79
C SER A 241 6.60 -24.43 -18.12
N ASP A 242 5.51 -25.15 -17.87
CA ASP A 242 4.38 -24.64 -17.09
C ASP A 242 4.75 -24.72 -15.59
N PRO A 243 4.79 -23.58 -14.86
CA PRO A 243 5.16 -23.59 -13.44
C PRO A 243 4.20 -24.37 -12.56
N TYR A 244 3.01 -24.72 -13.06
CA TYR A 244 2.02 -25.56 -12.40
C TYR A 244 1.96 -27.00 -12.96
N GLN A 245 2.96 -27.43 -13.72
CA GLN A 245 2.99 -28.77 -14.32
C GLN A 245 2.84 -29.90 -13.27
N GLU A 246 3.54 -29.78 -12.15
CA GLU A 246 3.57 -30.82 -11.12
C GLU A 246 2.22 -30.95 -10.37
N PRO A 247 1.59 -29.87 -9.88
CA PRO A 247 0.25 -29.99 -9.29
C PRO A 247 -0.82 -30.39 -10.30
N LYS A 248 -0.67 -30.04 -11.60
CA LYS A 248 -1.54 -30.55 -12.67
C LYS A 248 -1.37 -32.06 -12.87
N ARG A 249 -0.13 -32.55 -12.90
CA ARG A 249 0.19 -33.99 -12.97
C ARG A 249 -0.42 -34.77 -11.80
N ARG A 250 -0.39 -34.19 -10.59
CA ARG A 250 -1.01 -34.75 -9.38
C ARG A 250 -2.54 -34.57 -9.32
N SER A 251 -3.17 -33.90 -10.29
CA SER A 251 -4.61 -33.59 -10.31
C SER A 251 -5.11 -32.77 -9.11
N ILE A 252 -4.24 -31.93 -8.53
CA ILE A 252 -4.56 -31.06 -7.39
C ILE A 252 -4.58 -29.56 -7.74
N PHE A 253 -4.36 -29.20 -9.01
CA PHE A 253 -4.42 -27.82 -9.49
C PHE A 253 -5.85 -27.37 -9.78
N ARG A 254 -6.22 -26.15 -9.33
CA ARG A 254 -7.52 -25.52 -9.61
C ARG A 254 -7.37 -24.05 -9.98
N LEU A 255 -8.11 -23.62 -11.01
CA LEU A 255 -8.29 -22.21 -11.34
C LEU A 255 -9.45 -21.63 -10.54
N ILE A 256 -9.24 -20.44 -9.97
CA ILE A 256 -10.23 -19.73 -9.17
C ILE A 256 -10.47 -18.35 -9.78
N ASP A 257 -11.71 -18.08 -10.18
CA ASP A 257 -12.12 -16.74 -10.57
C ASP A 257 -12.40 -15.89 -9.32
N SER A 258 -11.62 -14.83 -9.15
CA SER A 258 -11.82 -13.86 -8.07
C SER A 258 -13.03 -12.96 -8.33
N GLY A 259 -13.50 -12.87 -9.57
CA GLY A 259 -14.47 -11.87 -10.02
C GLY A 259 -13.91 -10.44 -10.04
N ASN A 260 -12.58 -10.30 -9.96
CA ASN A 260 -11.92 -9.00 -9.84
C ASN A 260 -10.74 -8.92 -10.84
N ASN A 261 -10.74 -7.87 -11.65
CA ASN A 261 -9.72 -7.63 -12.68
C ASN A 261 -8.59 -6.70 -12.20
N LEU A 262 -8.59 -6.23 -10.95
CA LEU A 262 -7.59 -5.31 -10.43
C LEU A 262 -6.23 -6.00 -10.30
N THR A 263 -5.21 -5.42 -10.91
CA THR A 263 -3.80 -5.84 -10.84
C THR A 263 -2.92 -4.72 -10.31
N THR A 264 -1.70 -5.05 -9.88
CA THR A 264 -0.65 -4.09 -9.53
C THR A 264 -0.45 -3.06 -10.65
N ASP A 265 -0.40 -3.49 -11.91
CA ASP A 265 -0.27 -2.59 -13.07
C ASP A 265 -1.43 -1.59 -13.19
N LEU A 266 -2.67 -2.03 -12.94
CA LEU A 266 -3.83 -1.14 -12.97
C LEU A 266 -3.81 -0.15 -11.80
N ILE A 267 -3.33 -0.55 -10.62
CA ILE A 267 -3.15 0.36 -9.47
C ILE A 267 -2.13 1.44 -9.82
N VAL A 268 -0.95 1.04 -10.33
CA VAL A 268 0.11 1.97 -10.74
C VAL A 268 -0.43 2.94 -11.80
N LYS A 269 -1.08 2.44 -12.86
CA LYS A 269 -1.70 3.28 -13.90
C LYS A 269 -2.71 4.26 -13.34
N ARG A 270 -3.58 3.84 -12.42
CA ARG A 270 -4.60 4.71 -11.78
C ARG A 270 -3.96 5.80 -10.94
N ILE A 271 -2.91 5.48 -10.17
CA ILE A 271 -2.20 6.44 -9.33
C ILE A 271 -1.48 7.48 -10.19
N ILE A 272 -0.75 7.03 -11.21
CA ILE A 272 -0.04 7.93 -12.14
C ILE A 272 -1.04 8.86 -12.85
N LYS A 273 -2.13 8.31 -13.38
CA LYS A 273 -3.17 9.11 -14.05
C LYS A 273 -3.73 10.20 -13.13
N ASN A 274 -4.14 9.83 -11.91
CA ASN A 274 -4.69 10.78 -10.94
C ASN A 274 -3.69 11.86 -10.54
N ARG A 275 -2.39 11.51 -10.48
CA ARG A 275 -1.31 12.45 -10.17
C ARG A 275 -1.14 13.48 -11.29
N LEU A 276 -1.07 13.02 -12.54
CA LEU A 276 -0.97 13.91 -13.71
C LEU A 276 -2.18 14.85 -13.79
N GLU A 277 -3.38 14.35 -13.49
CA GLU A 277 -4.60 15.18 -13.42
C GLU A 277 -4.57 16.19 -12.27
N PHE A 278 -4.00 15.82 -11.11
CA PHE A 278 -3.80 16.74 -9.99
C PHE A 278 -2.80 17.85 -10.33
N GLU A 279 -1.64 17.50 -10.89
CA GLU A 279 -0.60 18.45 -11.27
C GLU A 279 -1.10 19.42 -12.34
N ALA A 280 -1.79 18.94 -13.38
CA ALA A 280 -2.39 19.78 -14.41
C ALA A 280 -3.45 20.75 -13.85
N ARG A 281 -4.24 20.33 -12.85
CA ARG A 281 -5.19 21.22 -12.17
C ARG A 281 -4.46 22.27 -11.33
N ASN A 282 -3.41 21.89 -10.62
CA ASN A 282 -2.66 22.82 -9.77
C ASN A 282 -1.92 23.87 -10.60
N GLN A 283 -1.26 23.46 -11.69
CA GLN A 283 -0.62 24.39 -12.64
C GLN A 283 -1.62 25.40 -13.24
N LYS A 284 -2.83 24.95 -13.60
CA LYS A 284 -3.89 25.86 -14.08
C LYS A 284 -4.37 26.83 -13.01
N LYS A 285 -4.39 26.41 -11.74
CA LYS A 285 -4.77 27.25 -10.61
C LYS A 285 -3.69 28.31 -10.35
N GLU A 286 -2.43 27.90 -10.26
CA GLU A 286 -1.27 28.78 -10.08
C GLU A 286 -1.15 29.81 -11.21
N ALA A 287 -1.33 29.39 -12.46
CA ALA A 287 -1.32 30.30 -13.61
C ALA A 287 -2.43 31.36 -13.53
N LYS A 288 -3.63 30.99 -13.05
CA LYS A 288 -4.74 31.94 -12.83
C LYS A 288 -4.43 32.90 -11.68
N GLU A 289 -3.90 32.41 -10.57
CA GLU A 289 -3.54 33.23 -9.41
C GLU A 289 -2.45 34.25 -9.78
N LEU A 290 -1.42 33.83 -10.52
CA LEU A 290 -0.35 34.70 -11.01
C LEU A 290 -0.89 35.80 -11.95
N ALA A 291 -1.76 35.43 -12.88
CA ALA A 291 -2.39 36.38 -13.79
C ALA A 291 -3.25 37.42 -13.05
N VAL A 292 -3.97 37.03 -12.00
CA VAL A 292 -4.74 37.96 -11.16
C VAL A 292 -3.80 38.91 -10.41
N LEU A 293 -2.71 38.40 -9.84
CA LEU A 293 -1.68 39.19 -9.17
C LEU A 293 -1.04 40.23 -10.10
N GLU A 294 -0.69 39.85 -11.33
CA GLU A 294 -0.16 40.79 -12.33
C GLU A 294 -1.17 41.90 -12.68
N VAL A 295 -2.44 41.56 -12.83
CA VAL A 295 -3.50 42.56 -13.10
C VAL A 295 -3.69 43.51 -11.91
N MET A 296 -3.64 43.00 -10.67
CA MET A 296 -3.70 43.83 -9.47
C MET A 296 -2.50 44.78 -9.38
N LYS A 297 -1.29 44.27 -9.63
CA LYS A 297 -0.06 45.05 -9.58
C LYS A 297 -0.05 46.18 -10.62
N ARG A 298 -0.47 45.90 -11.85
CA ARG A 298 -0.63 46.93 -12.91
C ARG A 298 -1.66 47.99 -12.54
N LYS A 299 -2.74 47.63 -11.85
CA LYS A 299 -3.75 48.59 -11.37
C LYS A 299 -3.20 49.48 -10.25
N GLU A 300 -2.41 48.93 -9.34
CA GLU A 300 -1.74 49.70 -8.28
C GLU A 300 -0.71 50.67 -8.87
N GLU A 301 0.13 50.22 -9.80
CA GLU A 301 1.12 51.07 -10.49
C GLU A 301 0.44 52.22 -11.25
N ALA A 302 -0.65 51.94 -11.97
CA ALA A 302 -1.44 52.95 -12.66
C ALA A 302 -2.13 53.94 -11.70
N ALA A 303 -2.58 53.49 -10.53
CA ALA A 303 -3.17 54.34 -9.51
C ALA A 303 -2.11 55.26 -8.87
N GLN A 304 -0.91 54.74 -8.59
CA GLN A 304 0.22 55.52 -8.06
C GLN A 304 0.72 56.57 -9.05
N GLN A 305 0.80 56.25 -10.35
CA GLN A 305 1.13 57.23 -11.39
C GLN A 305 0.10 58.36 -11.47
N LYS A 306 -1.21 58.05 -11.38
CA LYS A 306 -2.26 59.07 -11.36
C LYS A 306 -2.19 59.98 -10.14
N ILE A 307 -1.83 59.46 -8.98
CA ILE A 307 -1.66 60.26 -7.75
C ILE A 307 -0.40 61.15 -7.86
N GLY A 308 0.69 60.62 -8.43
CA GLY A 308 1.91 61.39 -8.67
C GLY A 308 1.72 62.56 -9.62
N LEU A 309 0.96 62.37 -10.71
CA LEU A 309 0.62 63.43 -11.66
C LEU A 309 -0.27 64.52 -11.04
N ARG A 310 -1.23 64.14 -10.17
CA ARG A 310 -2.15 65.07 -9.50
C ARG A 310 -1.45 65.97 -8.47
N ASN A 311 -0.37 65.48 -7.86
CA ASN A 311 0.44 66.23 -6.89
C ASN A 311 1.47 67.17 -7.57
N GLN A 312 1.68 67.07 -8.88
CA GLN A 312 2.53 68.00 -9.64
C GLN A 312 1.75 69.18 -10.24
N GLU A 313 0.42 69.11 -10.26
CA GLU A 313 -0.48 70.17 -10.76
C GLU A 313 -1.10 71.02 -9.63
N SER A 314 -0.64 70.86 -8.37
CA SER A 314 -1.03 71.67 -7.20
C SER A 314 0.16 72.46 -6.67
#